data_AF-A0A192D267-F1
#
_entry.id   AF-A0A192D267-F1
#
_cell.length_a   1.000
_cell.length_b   1.000
_cell.length_c   1.000
_cell.angle_alpha   90.00
_cell.angle_beta   90.00
_cell.angle_gamma   90.00
#
_symmetry.space_group_name_H-M   'P 1'
#
loop_
_entity.id
_entity.type
_entity.pdbx_description
1 polymer ?
#
loop_
_entity_poly.entity_id
_entity_poly.type
_entity_poly.pdbx_seq_one_letter_code
_entity_poly.pdbx_strand_id
1 'polypeptide(L)'
;MTVTCFCGSVSVSTARRPEFIHACNCDMCRKAGARWGYFDPAEVEINGPTACHSRRDKAEAGAEVHFCPACGSTTHFRMTAAAVARHGDVMAGVNMGLADAADLAGIELRYPDGKAWSGEGAFGYYRASRVIGAKTL
;
A
#
# COMPACT_ATOMS: atom_id res chain seq x y z
N MET A 1 11.30 -1.48 -8.92
CA MET A 1 10.35 -1.33 -10.05
C MET A 1 9.68 0.04 -9.99
N THR A 2 9.13 0.53 -11.10
CA THR A 2 8.43 1.83 -11.16
C THR A 2 6.97 1.62 -11.53
N VAL A 3 6.06 2.27 -10.80
CA VAL A 3 4.64 2.33 -11.12
C VAL A 3 4.22 3.78 -11.34
N THR A 4 3.20 4.01 -12.16
CA THR A 4 2.69 5.34 -12.47
C THR A 4 1.21 5.45 -12.16
N CYS A 5 0.74 6.65 -11.81
CA CYS A 5 -0.70 6.92 -11.77
C CYS A 5 -1.29 6.86 -13.19
N PHE A 6 -2.63 6.82 -13.30
CA PHE A 6 -3.31 6.69 -14.59
C PHE A 6 -2.91 7.76 -15.62
N CYS A 7 -2.74 9.02 -15.20
CA CYS A 7 -2.35 10.11 -16.09
C CYS A 7 -0.83 10.27 -16.27
N GLY A 8 -0.01 9.45 -15.60
CA GLY A 8 1.46 9.51 -15.67
C GLY A 8 2.11 10.67 -14.91
N SER A 9 1.35 11.59 -14.31
CA SER A 9 1.91 12.77 -13.61
C SER A 9 2.60 12.45 -12.29
N VAL A 10 2.37 11.25 -11.74
CA VAL A 10 3.05 10.75 -10.53
C VAL A 10 3.64 9.39 -10.85
N SER A 11 4.92 9.20 -10.54
CA SER A 11 5.58 7.90 -10.54
C SER A 11 6.14 7.59 -9.17
N VAL A 12 6.16 6.30 -8.83
CA VAL A 12 6.75 5.78 -7.60
C VAL A 12 7.73 4.67 -7.97
N SER A 13 9.00 4.88 -7.66
CA SER A 13 10.09 3.94 -7.92
C SER A 13 10.50 3.24 -6.63
N THR A 14 10.81 1.96 -6.75
CA THR A 14 11.27 1.08 -5.66
C THR A 14 12.55 0.38 -6.07
N ALA A 15 13.48 0.11 -5.15
CA ALA A 15 14.74 -0.58 -5.48
C ALA A 15 14.52 -2.05 -5.89
N ARG A 16 13.42 -2.67 -5.47
CA ARG A 16 13.14 -4.11 -5.63
C ARG A 16 11.65 -4.37 -5.88
N ARG A 17 11.29 -5.62 -6.20
CA ARG A 17 9.89 -6.08 -6.19
C ARG A 17 9.43 -6.27 -4.74
N PRO A 18 8.14 -6.12 -4.42
CA PRO A 18 7.65 -6.41 -3.09
C PRO A 18 7.75 -7.91 -2.80
N GLU A 19 8.07 -8.28 -1.57
CA GLU A 19 8.12 -9.68 -1.14
C GLU A 19 6.72 -10.34 -1.17
N PHE A 20 5.70 -9.58 -0.80
CA PHE A 20 4.29 -9.94 -0.86
C PHE A 20 3.44 -8.68 -0.97
N ILE A 21 2.16 -8.86 -1.27
CA ILE A 21 1.19 -7.78 -1.42
C ILE A 21 0.04 -7.99 -0.45
N HIS A 22 -0.39 -6.94 0.25
CA HIS A 22 -1.59 -6.95 1.08
C HIS A 22 -2.78 -6.30 0.38
N ALA A 23 -3.86 -7.07 0.21
CA ALA A 23 -5.20 -6.54 -0.07
C ALA A 23 -6.04 -6.59 1.22
N CYS A 24 -5.76 -5.64 2.11
CA CYS A 24 -6.44 -5.52 3.41
C CYS A 24 -7.92 -5.08 3.25
N ASN A 25 -8.80 -5.62 4.08
CA ASN A 25 -10.24 -5.30 4.05
C ASN A 25 -10.65 -4.08 4.90
N CYS A 26 -9.73 -3.43 5.61
CA CYS A 26 -10.06 -2.26 6.43
C CYS A 26 -10.62 -1.14 5.55
N ASP A 27 -11.43 -0.26 6.12
CA ASP A 27 -12.19 0.70 5.34
C ASP A 27 -11.31 1.69 4.57
N MET A 28 -10.19 2.13 5.15
CA MET A 28 -9.22 2.99 4.46
C MET A 28 -8.59 2.27 3.25
N CYS A 29 -7.99 1.09 3.44
CA CYS A 29 -7.32 0.36 2.36
C CYS A 29 -8.28 -0.07 1.25
N ARG A 30 -9.45 -0.59 1.63
CA ARG A 30 -10.49 -1.02 0.67
C ARG A 30 -11.04 0.14 -0.14
N LYS A 31 -11.36 1.28 0.50
CA LYS A 31 -11.92 2.45 -0.19
C LYS A 31 -10.86 3.21 -1.00
N ALA A 32 -9.59 3.14 -0.60
CA ALA A 32 -8.48 3.65 -1.40
C ALA A 32 -8.20 2.80 -2.65
N GLY A 33 -8.80 1.60 -2.76
CA GLY A 33 -8.59 0.67 -3.87
C GLY A 33 -7.17 0.11 -3.93
N ALA A 34 -6.43 0.15 -2.82
CA ALA A 34 -5.01 -0.11 -2.81
C ALA A 34 -4.66 -1.57 -2.49
N ARG A 35 -3.59 -2.05 -3.11
CA ARG A 35 -2.91 -3.31 -2.77
C ARG A 35 -1.47 -2.98 -2.43
N TRP A 36 -1.10 -3.09 -1.17
CA TRP A 36 0.17 -2.55 -0.69
C TRP A 36 1.31 -3.56 -0.82
N GLY A 37 2.35 -3.19 -1.56
CA GLY A 37 3.70 -3.73 -1.35
C GLY A 37 4.42 -2.88 -0.31
N TYR A 38 5.21 -3.49 0.57
CA TYR A 38 5.87 -2.82 1.68
C TYR A 38 7.38 -2.73 1.48
N PHE A 39 7.94 -1.56 1.80
CA PHE A 39 9.33 -1.22 1.57
C PHE A 39 9.86 -0.38 2.72
N ASP A 40 11.18 -0.31 2.85
CA ASP A 40 11.81 0.73 3.66
C ASP A 40 11.53 2.10 3.02
N PRO A 41 11.20 3.16 3.78
CA PRO A 41 10.93 4.49 3.23
C PRO A 41 12.05 5.02 2.31
N ALA A 42 13.32 4.70 2.61
CA ALA A 42 14.47 5.11 1.81
C ALA A 42 14.59 4.36 0.48
N GLU A 43 13.91 3.21 0.33
CA GLU A 43 13.84 2.47 -0.94
C GLU A 43 12.77 3.01 -1.90
N VAL A 44 11.97 4.00 -1.47
CA VAL A 44 10.80 4.49 -2.23
C VAL A 44 10.99 5.95 -2.65
N GLU A 45 11.18 6.16 -3.94
CA GLU A 45 11.28 7.48 -4.55
C GLU A 45 9.95 7.87 -5.20
N ILE A 46 9.49 9.11 -4.98
CA ILE A 46 8.24 9.64 -5.53
C ILE A 46 8.56 10.84 -6.39
N ASN A 47 8.08 10.82 -7.63
CA ASN A 47 8.22 11.92 -8.57
C ASN A 47 6.83 12.44 -8.96
N GLY A 48 6.66 13.76 -8.91
CA GLY A 48 5.41 14.45 -9.25
C GLY A 48 4.55 14.84 -8.03
N PRO A 49 3.55 15.71 -8.24
CA PRO A 49 2.74 16.27 -7.15
C PRO A 49 1.73 15.24 -6.62
N THR A 50 1.65 15.13 -5.30
CA THR A 50 0.63 14.30 -4.63
C THR A 50 -0.19 15.14 -3.65
N ALA A 51 -1.44 14.73 -3.45
CA ALA A 51 -2.25 15.14 -2.31
C ALA A 51 -2.44 13.92 -1.41
N CYS A 52 -2.78 14.14 -0.15
CA CYS A 52 -2.86 13.07 0.83
C CYS A 52 -4.06 13.21 1.76
N HIS A 53 -4.40 12.10 2.41
CA HIS A 53 -5.36 12.08 3.50
C HIS A 53 -5.01 10.99 4.51
N SER A 54 -5.41 11.21 5.76
CA SER A 54 -5.34 10.21 6.81
C SER A 54 -6.75 9.82 7.26
N ARG A 55 -6.88 8.62 7.81
CA ARG A 55 -8.14 8.19 8.43
C ARG A 55 -8.46 9.04 9.66
N ARG A 56 -9.75 9.19 9.98
CA ARG A 56 -10.24 9.98 11.13
C ARG A 56 -11.12 9.19 12.11
N ASP A 57 -11.34 7.93 11.81
CA ASP A 57 -12.19 6.99 12.55
C ASP A 57 -11.40 6.18 13.61
N LYS A 58 -10.12 6.49 13.82
CA LYS A 58 -9.29 5.97 14.92
C LYS A 58 -8.59 7.12 15.63
N ALA A 59 -8.30 6.94 16.92
CA ALA A 59 -7.62 7.93 17.75
C ALA A 59 -6.28 8.36 17.16
N GLU A 60 -5.50 7.41 16.64
CA GLU A 60 -4.24 7.68 15.96
C GLU A 60 -4.24 7.06 14.56
N ALA A 61 -4.05 7.89 13.54
CA ALA A 61 -3.87 7.44 12.17
C ALA A 61 -2.42 6.98 11.97
N GLY A 62 -2.21 5.71 11.63
CA GLY A 62 -0.86 5.16 11.41
C GLY A 62 -0.26 5.49 10.05
N ALA A 63 -1.09 5.80 9.04
CA ALA A 63 -0.67 6.05 7.68
C ALA A 63 -1.40 7.22 7.05
N GLU A 64 -0.65 7.98 6.27
CA GLU A 64 -1.12 8.99 5.34
C GLU A 64 -1.12 8.40 3.92
N VAL A 65 -2.29 8.36 3.28
CA VAL A 65 -2.48 7.78 1.95
C VAL A 65 -2.39 8.90 0.91
N HIS A 66 -1.47 8.75 -0.04
CA HIS A 66 -1.22 9.70 -1.12
C HIS A 66 -1.89 9.27 -2.42
N PHE A 67 -2.36 10.26 -3.17
CA PHE A 67 -2.99 10.09 -4.47
C PHE A 67 -2.57 11.20 -5.44
N CYS A 68 -2.72 10.92 -6.73
CA CYS A 68 -2.51 11.91 -7.78
C CYS A 68 -3.71 12.86 -7.84
N PRO A 69 -3.55 14.18 -7.62
CA PRO A 69 -4.66 15.13 -7.67
C PRO A 69 -5.26 15.29 -9.07
N ALA A 70 -4.54 14.93 -10.13
CA ALA A 70 -5.01 15.07 -11.51
C ALA A 70 -5.94 13.93 -11.97
N CYS A 71 -5.74 12.70 -11.47
CA CYS A 71 -6.53 11.53 -11.89
C CYS A 71 -7.14 10.70 -10.75
N GLY A 72 -6.85 11.04 -9.49
CA GLY A 72 -7.39 10.35 -8.31
C GLY A 72 -6.74 9.00 -8.00
N SER A 73 -5.78 8.51 -8.79
CA SER A 73 -5.11 7.24 -8.49
C SER A 73 -4.37 7.30 -7.15
N THR A 74 -4.69 6.39 -6.23
CA THR A 74 -3.91 6.15 -5.00
C THR A 74 -2.55 5.56 -5.36
N THR A 75 -1.46 6.17 -4.91
CA THR A 75 -0.09 5.78 -5.30
C THR A 75 0.67 5.08 -4.20
N HIS A 76 0.75 5.67 -3.02
CA HIS A 76 1.55 5.15 -1.91
C HIS A 76 0.96 5.60 -0.57
N PHE A 77 1.48 5.07 0.53
CA PHE A 77 1.32 5.66 1.84
C PHE A 77 2.69 5.94 2.48
N ARG A 78 2.70 6.90 3.39
CA ARG A 78 3.76 7.13 4.37
C ARG A 78 3.19 6.98 5.77
N MET A 79 4.05 6.65 6.73
CA MET A 79 3.63 6.72 8.14
C MET A 79 3.32 8.17 8.50
N THR A 80 2.32 8.39 9.34
CA THR A 80 2.05 9.75 9.85
C THR A 80 3.17 10.19 10.80
N ALA A 81 3.34 11.49 10.98
CA ALA A 81 4.34 12.02 11.92
C ALA A 81 4.19 11.45 13.34
N ALA A 82 2.96 11.25 13.82
CA ALA A 82 2.70 10.64 15.12
C ALA A 82 3.15 9.17 15.17
N ALA A 83 2.88 8.40 14.10
CA ALA A 83 3.33 7.02 14.01
C ALA A 83 4.86 6.92 13.94
N VAL A 84 5.51 7.80 13.18
CA VAL A 84 6.98 7.90 13.09
C VAL A 84 7.58 8.22 14.46
N ALA A 85 7.01 9.18 15.20
CA ALA A 85 7.51 9.54 16.53
C ALA A 85 7.44 8.37 17.54
N ARG A 86 6.47 7.46 17.38
CA ARG A 86 6.25 6.33 18.29
C ARG A 86 7.02 5.06 17.88
N HIS A 87 7.18 4.82 16.59
CA HIS A 87 7.65 3.54 16.05
C HIS A 87 8.89 3.65 15.15
N GLY A 88 9.34 4.86 14.84
CA GLY A 88 10.31 5.12 13.78
C GLY A 88 9.66 5.14 12.39
N ASP A 89 10.36 5.74 11.42
CA ASP A 89 9.95 5.69 10.01
C ASP A 89 10.41 4.38 9.38
N VAL A 90 9.66 3.31 9.64
CA VAL A 90 10.07 1.94 9.35
C VAL A 90 9.38 1.34 8.13
N MET A 91 8.42 2.06 7.53
CA MET A 91 7.59 1.48 6.48
C MET A 91 6.97 2.51 5.54
N ALA A 92 7.13 2.24 4.25
CA ALA A 92 6.32 2.81 3.19
C ALA A 92 5.52 1.71 2.49
N GLY A 93 4.34 2.06 1.99
CA GLY A 93 3.59 1.17 1.10
C GLY A 93 3.41 1.77 -0.28
N VAL A 94 3.57 0.97 -1.32
CA VAL A 94 3.32 1.37 -2.71
C VAL A 94 2.15 0.57 -3.25
N ASN A 95 1.22 1.23 -3.94
CA ASN A 95 0.03 0.61 -4.49
C ASN A 95 0.38 -0.22 -5.73
N MET A 96 0.55 -1.52 -5.53
CA MET A 96 0.81 -2.49 -6.60
C MET A 96 -0.39 -2.70 -7.52
N GLY A 97 -1.57 -2.14 -7.20
CA GLY A 97 -2.68 -2.08 -8.16
C GLY A 97 -2.38 -1.25 -9.41
N LEU A 98 -1.32 -0.42 -9.39
CA LEU A 98 -0.84 0.37 -10.51
C LEU A 98 0.16 -0.39 -11.42
N ALA A 99 0.71 -1.50 -10.95
CA ALA A 99 1.66 -2.29 -11.74
C ALA A 99 0.94 -3.17 -12.76
N ASP A 100 1.63 -3.50 -13.85
CA ASP A 100 1.16 -4.52 -14.78
C ASP A 100 1.11 -5.89 -14.12
N ALA A 101 0.09 -6.68 -14.45
CA ALA A 101 -0.11 -8.00 -13.85
C ALA A 101 1.08 -8.95 -14.09
N ALA A 102 1.79 -8.78 -15.21
CA ALA A 102 2.99 -9.54 -15.54
C ALA A 102 4.14 -9.25 -14.56
N ASP A 103 4.32 -8.00 -14.14
CA ASP A 103 5.38 -7.60 -13.20
C ASP A 103 5.14 -8.17 -11.79
N LEU A 104 3.88 -8.52 -11.50
CA LEU A 104 3.47 -9.09 -10.21
C LEU A 104 3.36 -10.62 -10.22
N ALA A 105 3.56 -11.27 -11.37
CA ALA A 105 3.47 -12.71 -11.47
C ALA A 105 4.45 -13.40 -10.49
N GLY A 106 3.95 -14.41 -9.76
CA GLY A 106 4.71 -15.12 -8.74
C GLY A 106 4.71 -14.46 -7.35
N ILE A 107 4.20 -13.22 -7.21
CA ILE A 107 4.13 -12.56 -5.91
C ILE A 107 2.89 -13.04 -5.13
N GLU A 108 3.08 -13.32 -3.84
CA GLU A 108 2.00 -13.71 -2.95
C GLU A 108 1.09 -12.51 -2.63
N LEU A 109 -0.21 -12.66 -2.88
CA LEU A 109 -1.25 -11.75 -2.46
C LEU A 109 -1.95 -12.28 -1.22
N ARG A 110 -1.80 -11.56 -0.10
CA ARG A 110 -2.40 -11.89 1.18
C ARG A 110 -3.58 -10.95 1.50
N TYR A 111 -4.41 -11.39 2.44
CA TYR A 111 -5.68 -10.73 2.76
C TYR A 111 -5.84 -10.45 4.26
N PRO A 112 -5.07 -9.50 4.81
CA PRO A 112 -5.19 -9.13 6.22
C PRO A 112 -6.60 -8.69 6.59
N ASP A 113 -7.08 -9.14 7.74
CA ASP A 113 -8.34 -8.70 8.32
C ASP A 113 -8.15 -7.43 9.17
N GLY A 114 -7.91 -6.31 8.50
CA GLY A 114 -7.78 -5.03 9.17
C GLY A 114 -9.09 -4.46 9.72
N LYS A 115 -10.25 -5.06 9.40
CA LYS A 115 -11.52 -4.72 10.07
C LYS A 115 -11.56 -5.27 11.49
N ALA A 116 -11.11 -6.51 11.68
CA ALA A 116 -11.05 -7.14 13.00
C ALA A 116 -9.80 -6.73 13.82
N TRP A 117 -8.82 -6.06 13.21
CA TRP A 117 -7.57 -5.72 13.87
C TRP A 117 -7.67 -4.54 14.86
N SER A 118 -7.26 -4.80 16.11
CA SER A 118 -7.26 -3.83 17.21
C SER A 118 -6.32 -2.65 16.97
N GLY A 119 -5.25 -2.84 16.20
CA GLY A 119 -4.14 -1.88 16.07
C GLY A 119 -2.85 -2.37 16.72
N GLU A 120 -2.88 -3.53 17.38
CA GLU A 120 -1.73 -4.12 18.06
C GLU A 120 -1.49 -5.55 17.58
N GLY A 121 -0.22 -5.96 17.55
CA GLY A 121 0.19 -7.32 17.15
C GLY A 121 0.00 -7.62 15.65
N ALA A 122 0.14 -8.89 15.31
CA ALA A 122 0.03 -9.36 13.93
C ALA A 122 -1.43 -9.37 13.43
N PHE A 123 -1.61 -9.23 12.11
CA PHE A 123 -2.91 -9.39 11.48
C PHE A 123 -3.38 -10.85 11.47
N GLY A 124 -4.67 -11.06 11.70
CA GLY A 124 -5.38 -12.22 11.14
C GLY A 124 -5.63 -12.06 9.64
N TYR A 125 -6.10 -13.12 8.97
CA TYR A 125 -6.40 -13.10 7.53
C TYR A 125 -7.83 -13.57 7.27
N TYR A 126 -8.61 -12.78 6.51
CA TYR A 126 -10.03 -13.06 6.28
C TYR A 126 -10.27 -14.04 5.11
N ARG A 127 -9.22 -14.43 4.40
CA ARG A 127 -9.21 -15.53 3.40
C ARG A 127 -7.77 -15.98 3.11
N ALA A 128 -7.63 -17.18 2.54
CA ALA A 128 -6.34 -17.73 2.14
C ALA A 128 -5.62 -16.84 1.13
N SER A 129 -4.28 -16.77 1.24
CA SER A 129 -3.44 -16.10 0.26
C SER A 129 -3.43 -16.84 -1.08
N ARG A 130 -3.02 -16.16 -2.14
CA ARG A 130 -2.84 -16.76 -3.46
C ARG A 130 -1.65 -16.14 -4.17
N VAL A 131 -1.06 -16.88 -5.10
CA VAL A 131 0.01 -16.38 -5.97
C VAL A 131 -0.59 -15.70 -7.20
N ILE A 132 -0.15 -14.47 -7.50
CA ILE A 132 -0.59 -13.74 -8.69
C ILE A 132 -0.06 -14.43 -9.94
N GLY A 133 -0.92 -14.61 -10.96
CA GLY A 133 -0.57 -15.27 -12.22
C GLY A 133 -0.58 -16.81 -12.17
N ALA A 134 -0.76 -17.42 -10.99
CA ALA A 134 -0.99 -18.87 -10.90
C ALA A 134 -2.37 -19.24 -11.47
N LYS A 135 -2.43 -20.27 -12.33
CA LYS A 135 -3.70 -20.86 -12.76
C LYS A 135 -4.39 -21.45 -11.54
N THR A 136 -5.65 -21.10 -11.32
CA THR A 136 -6.49 -21.80 -10.35
C THR A 136 -6.74 -23.20 -10.92
N LEU A 137 -6.22 -24.23 -10.24
CA LEU A 137 -6.51 -25.63 -10.57
C LEU A 137 -8.00 -25.93 -10.35
#